data_AF-A0A1Z9TVL9-F1
#
_entry.id   AF-A0A1Z9TVL9-F1
#
_cell.length_a   1.000
_cell.length_b   1.000
_cell.length_c   1.000
_cell.angle_alpha   90.00
_cell.angle_beta   90.00
_cell.angle_gamma   90.00
#
_symmetry.space_group_name_H-M   'P 1'
#
loop_
_entity.id
_entity.type
_entity.pdbx_description
1 polymer ?
#
loop_
_entity_poly.entity_id
_entity_poly.type
_entity_poly.pdbx_seq_one_letter_code
_entity_poly.pdbx_strand_id
1 'polypeptide(L)'
;MKFNPFLFFEKISRLRAALIAFIFLCVCLFAIDFFVKRYVYFEIEGVYNFYSIYGFIMFSIIIFGSRLLRFFLGRPENFYDKKAVDSEEYPGLEGK
;
A
#
# COMPACT_ATOMS: atom_id res chain seq x y z
N MET A 1 22.36 -16.89 -4.73
CA MET A 1 21.04 -16.83 -5.41
C MET A 1 20.48 -15.43 -5.25
N LYS A 2 20.26 -14.68 -6.34
CA LYS A 2 19.60 -13.37 -6.28
C LYS A 2 18.09 -13.58 -6.23
N PHE A 3 17.47 -13.34 -5.08
CA PHE A 3 16.01 -13.34 -4.96
C PHE A 3 15.49 -12.13 -5.75
N ASN A 4 14.73 -12.37 -6.82
CA ASN A 4 14.08 -11.31 -7.60
C ASN A 4 12.63 -11.13 -7.09
N PRO A 5 12.36 -10.12 -6.25
CA PRO A 5 11.04 -9.96 -5.63
C PRO A 5 9.93 -9.72 -6.66
N PHE A 6 10.23 -9.00 -7.76
CA PHE A 6 9.26 -8.73 -8.82
C PHE A 6 8.71 -10.00 -9.49
N LEU A 7 9.61 -10.90 -9.90
CA LEU A 7 9.24 -12.21 -10.47
C LEU A 7 8.51 -13.09 -9.46
N PHE A 8 8.72 -12.88 -8.15
CA PHE A 8 8.01 -13.63 -7.12
C PHE A 8 6.53 -13.23 -7.03
N PHE A 9 6.23 -11.93 -7.12
CA PHE A 9 4.86 -11.42 -6.96
C PHE A 9 3.99 -11.48 -8.23
N GLU A 10 4.56 -11.68 -9.43
CA GLU A 10 3.78 -11.83 -10.67
C GLU A 10 2.79 -13.00 -10.65
N LYS A 11 3.09 -14.08 -9.92
CA LYS A 11 2.23 -15.27 -9.91
C LYS A 11 1.08 -15.09 -8.92
N ILE A 12 -0.15 -15.02 -9.44
CA ILE A 12 -1.39 -14.86 -8.64
C ILE A 12 -1.48 -15.83 -7.45
N SER A 13 -0.98 -17.06 -7.61
CA SER A 13 -0.98 -18.09 -6.56
C SER A 13 -0.06 -17.73 -5.38
N ARG A 14 1.12 -17.14 -5.63
CA ARG A 14 2.05 -16.71 -4.58
C ARG A 14 1.55 -15.44 -3.89
N LEU A 15 0.96 -14.52 -4.65
CA LEU A 15 0.29 -13.35 -4.08
C LEU A 15 -0.85 -13.79 -3.14
N ARG A 16 -1.69 -14.74 -3.57
CA ARG A 16 -2.77 -15.28 -2.73
C ARG A 16 -2.22 -15.95 -1.47
N ALA A 17 -1.14 -16.72 -1.57
CA ALA A 17 -0.50 -17.34 -0.41
C ALA A 17 0.05 -16.29 0.58
N ALA A 18 0.68 -15.22 0.08
CA ALA A 18 1.14 -14.11 0.92
C ALA A 18 -0.02 -13.39 1.62
N LEU A 19 -1.13 -13.15 0.90
CA LEU A 19 -2.34 -12.57 1.49
C LEU A 19 -2.96 -13.47 2.56
N ILE A 20 -3.02 -14.78 2.33
CA ILE A 20 -3.50 -15.75 3.32
C ILE A 20 -2.60 -15.75 4.55
N ALA A 21 -1.28 -15.76 4.38
CA ALA A 21 -0.32 -15.71 5.48
C ALA A 21 -0.46 -14.41 6.29
N PHE A 22 -0.69 -13.28 5.61
CA PHE A 22 -0.94 -11.99 6.27
C PHE A 22 -2.24 -11.99 7.06
N ILE A 23 -3.34 -12.49 6.47
CA ILE A 23 -4.63 -12.63 7.16
C ILE A 23 -4.48 -13.53 8.39
N PHE A 24 -3.78 -14.66 8.25
CA PHE A 24 -3.49 -15.56 9.36
C PHE A 24 -2.73 -14.86 10.48
N LEU A 25 -1.70 -14.08 10.13
CA LEU A 25 -0.92 -13.30 11.10
C LEU A 25 -1.79 -12.26 11.83
N CYS A 26 -2.68 -11.55 11.12
CA CYS A 26 -3.65 -10.64 11.74
C CYS A 26 -4.58 -11.34 12.74
N VAL A 27 -5.13 -12.50 12.37
CA VAL A 27 -6.00 -13.29 13.26
C VAL A 27 -5.22 -13.80 14.48
N CYS A 28 -3.98 -14.25 14.29
CA CYS A 28 -3.12 -14.67 15.40
C CYS A 28 -2.81 -13.53 16.37
N LEU A 29 -2.45 -12.34 15.88
CA LEU A 29 -2.23 -11.19 16.76
C LEU A 29 -3.51 -10.82 17.52
N PHE A 30 -4.66 -10.84 16.85
CA PHE A 30 -5.95 -10.59 17.48
C PHE A 30 -6.25 -11.59 18.59
N ALA A 31 -5.98 -12.88 18.37
CA ALA A 31 -6.14 -13.91 19.38
C ALA A 31 -5.18 -13.71 20.57
N ILE A 32 -3.93 -13.31 20.32
CA ILE A 32 -2.95 -13.04 21.38
C ILE A 32 -3.38 -11.86 22.25
N ASP A 33 -3.95 -10.80 21.65
CA ASP A 33 -4.43 -9.61 22.36
C ASP A 33 -5.56 -9.95 23.36
N PHE A 34 -6.29 -11.06 23.14
CA PHE A 34 -7.25 -11.64 24.10
C PHE A 34 -6.60 -12.09 25.42
N PHE A 35 -5.37 -12.61 25.36
CA PHE A 35 -4.68 -13.21 26.51
C PHE A 35 -3.77 -12.20 27.23
N VAL A 36 -3.32 -11.14 26.55
CA VAL A 36 -2.39 -10.16 27.12
C VAL A 36 -3.16 -9.12 27.93
N LYS A 37 -3.03 -9.19 29.26
CA LYS A 37 -3.50 -8.13 30.15
C LYS A 37 -2.57 -6.90 30.02
N ARG A 38 -3.06 -5.84 29.38
CA ARG A 38 -2.37 -4.56 29.30
C ARG A 38 -2.75 -3.67 30.47
N TYR A 39 -1.78 -2.96 31.03
CA TYR A 39 -2.03 -1.87 31.98
C TYR A 39 -2.33 -0.61 31.20
N VAL A 40 -3.48 -0.03 31.46
CA VAL A 40 -4.06 1.02 30.62
C VAL A 40 -4.15 2.31 31.40
N TYR A 41 -3.75 3.43 30.79
CA TYR A 41 -3.82 4.76 31.41
C TYR A 41 -5.13 5.51 31.12
N PHE A 42 -5.79 5.19 30.00
CA PHE A 42 -7.07 5.79 29.58
C PHE A 42 -8.20 4.76 29.56
N GLU A 43 -9.40 5.14 30.01
CA GLU A 43 -10.56 4.23 30.09
C GLU A 43 -10.93 3.59 28.73
N ILE A 44 -10.72 4.31 27.64
CA ILE A 44 -11.06 3.90 26.27
C ILE A 44 -10.12 2.80 25.75
N GLU A 45 -8.86 2.82 26.19
CA GLU A 45 -7.86 1.82 25.79
C GLU A 45 -8.07 0.48 26.52
N GLY A 46 -8.88 0.46 27.59
CA GLY A 46 -9.25 -0.75 28.33
C GLY A 46 -10.35 -1.56 27.65
N VAL A 47 -10.92 -1.03 26.56
CA VAL A 47 -11.94 -1.71 25.77
C VAL A 47 -11.32 -2.95 25.13
N TYR A 48 -12.11 -4.01 25.14
CA TYR A 48 -11.72 -5.30 24.60
C TYR A 48 -11.28 -5.19 23.12
N ASN A 49 -10.07 -5.67 22.79
CA ASN A 49 -9.44 -5.59 21.46
C ASN A 49 -9.23 -4.19 20.88
N PHE A 50 -9.20 -3.15 21.71
CA PHE A 50 -9.04 -1.77 21.25
C PHE A 50 -7.84 -1.60 20.31
N TYR A 51 -6.65 -2.06 20.69
CA TYR A 51 -5.43 -1.86 19.91
C TYR A 51 -5.42 -2.62 18.59
N SER A 52 -5.91 -3.86 18.57
CA SER A 52 -5.98 -4.67 17.36
C SER A 52 -6.92 -4.04 16.31
N ILE A 53 -8.08 -3.56 16.75
CA ILE A 53 -9.05 -2.88 15.88
C ILE A 53 -8.50 -1.52 15.42
N TYR A 54 -7.96 -0.73 16.36
CA TYR A 54 -7.41 0.59 16.08
C TYR A 54 -6.27 0.51 15.06
N GLY A 55 -5.32 -0.40 15.26
CA GLY A 55 -4.19 -0.62 14.34
C GLY A 55 -4.66 -0.99 12.93
N PHE A 56 -5.63 -1.91 12.83
CA PHE A 56 -6.20 -2.30 11.54
C PHE A 56 -6.91 -1.14 10.83
N ILE A 57 -7.71 -0.36 11.56
CA ILE A 57 -8.42 0.81 11.03
C ILE A 57 -7.42 1.88 10.55
N MET A 58 -6.45 2.24 11.38
CA MET A 58 -5.45 3.26 11.04
C MET A 58 -4.64 2.86 9.81
N PHE A 59 -4.22 1.60 9.72
CA PHE A 59 -3.50 1.11 8.53
C PHE A 59 -4.38 1.12 7.28
N SER A 60 -5.65 0.73 7.41
CA SER A 60 -6.62 0.78 6.31
C SER A 60 -6.83 2.20 5.80
N ILE A 61 -6.96 3.17 6.70
CA ILE A 61 -7.09 4.60 6.35
C ILE A 61 -5.88 5.07 5.53
N ILE A 62 -4.66 4.67 5.87
CA ILE A 62 -3.45 5.05 5.11
C ILE A 62 -3.49 4.47 3.69
N ILE A 63 -3.87 3.20 3.52
CA ILE A 63 -3.96 2.54 2.21
C ILE A 63 -5.03 3.22 1.35
N PHE A 64 -6.24 3.39 1.88
CA PHE A 64 -7.33 4.05 1.16
C PHE A 64 -7.05 5.52 0.90
N GLY A 65 -6.41 6.21 1.86
CA GLY A 65 -5.97 7.59 1.72
C GLY A 65 -4.96 7.76 0.58
N SER A 66 -4.03 6.81 0.42
CA SER A 66 -3.08 6.81 -0.71
C SER A 66 -3.80 6.63 -2.05
N ARG A 67 -4.82 5.77 -2.10
CA ARG A 67 -5.65 5.59 -3.30
C ARG A 67 -6.50 6.83 -3.60
N LEU A 68 -7.04 7.47 -2.57
CA LEU A 68 -7.80 8.71 -2.69
C LEU A 68 -6.91 9.85 -3.18
N LEU A 69 -5.71 9.98 -2.62
CA LEU A 69 -4.73 10.96 -3.07
C LEU A 69 -4.32 10.73 -4.51
N ARG A 70 -4.13 9.48 -4.94
CA ARG A 70 -3.87 9.14 -6.35
C ARG A 70 -5.04 9.52 -7.25
N PHE A 71 -6.28 9.39 -6.78
CA PHE A 71 -7.45 9.84 -7.53
C PHE A 71 -7.48 11.37 -7.70
N PHE A 72 -7.17 12.13 -6.64
CA PHE A 72 -7.15 13.59 -6.72
C PHE A 72 -5.95 14.17 -7.48
N LEU A 73 -4.76 13.59 -7.31
CA LEU A 73 -3.50 14.11 -7.85
C LEU A 73 -3.12 13.47 -9.19
N GLY A 74 -3.78 12.36 -9.56
CA GLY A 74 -3.53 11.64 -10.80
C GLY A 74 -3.73 12.54 -12.01
N ARG A 75 -2.68 12.71 -12.80
CA ARG A 75 -2.72 13.39 -14.10
C ARG A 75 -2.80 12.36 -15.22
N PRO A 76 -3.42 12.69 -16.36
CA PRO A 76 -3.39 11.83 -17.53
C PRO A 76 -1.94 11.62 -17.98
N GLU A 77 -1.66 10.45 -18.56
CA GLU A 77 -0.31 10.10 -19.04
C GLU A 77 0.21 11.16 -20.03
N ASN A 78 -0.70 11.66 -20.87
CA ASN A 78 -0.41 12.64 -21.92
C ASN A 78 -0.34 14.10 -21.43
N PHE A 79 -0.34 14.34 -20.11
CA PHE A 79 -0.42 15.70 -19.55
C PHE A 79 0.75 16.60 -20.00
N TYR A 80 1.93 16.02 -20.22
CA TYR A 80 3.14 16.75 -20.60
C TYR A 80 3.51 16.61 -22.07
N ASP A 81 2.78 15.82 -22.87
CA ASP A 81 3.14 15.52 -24.27
C ASP A 81 3.39 16.78 -25.10
N LYS A 82 2.57 17.82 -24.93
CA LYS A 82 2.70 19.09 -25.67
C LYS A 82 3.88 19.97 -25.25
N LYS A 83 4.51 19.66 -24.12
CA LYS A 83 5.68 20.37 -23.56
C LYS A 83 6.87 19.43 -23.40
N ALA A 84 6.79 18.24 -23.99
CA ALA A 84 7.86 17.26 -23.94
C ALA A 84 8.96 17.71 -24.90
N VAL A 85 10.22 17.43 -24.55
CA VAL A 85 11.37 17.71 -25.43
C VAL A 85 11.22 16.99 -26.78
N ASP A 86 10.61 15.80 -26.77
CA ASP A 86 10.31 15.01 -27.97
C ASP A 86 9.28 15.67 -28.91
N SER A 87 8.52 16.67 -28.40
CA SER A 87 7.56 17.44 -29.19
C SER A 87 8.17 18.71 -29.80
N GLU A 88 9.42 19.05 -29.43
CA GLU A 88 10.12 20.18 -30.03
C GLU A 88 10.76 19.78 -31.36
N GLU A 89 10.79 20.73 -32.30
CA GLU A 89 11.43 20.52 -33.59
C GLU A 89 12.95 20.45 -33.37
N TYR A 90 13.52 19.28 -33.62
CA TYR A 90 14.94 19.04 -33.39
C TYR A 90 15.78 19.91 -34.34
N PRO A 91 16.65 20.80 -33.83
CA PRO A 91 17.49 21.63 -34.69
C PRO A 91 18.51 20.75 -35.41
N GLY A 92 18.32 20.55 -36.73
CA GLY A 92 19.28 19.83 -37.59
C GLY A 92 18.70 18.83 -38.60
N LEU A 93 17.37 18.72 -38.76
CA LEU A 93 16.74 17.86 -39.77
C LEU A 93 16.30 18.58 -41.06
N GLU A 94 16.54 19.89 -41.20
CA GLU A 94 16.47 20.58 -42.48
C GLU A 94 17.71 20.24 -43.32
N GLY A 95 17.63 19.20 -44.14
CA GLY A 95 18.60 18.94 -45.20
C GLY A 95 19.20 17.54 -45.20
N LYS A 96 18.41 16.55 -45.61
CA LYS A 96 18.91 15.39 -46.34
C LYS A 96 17.91 14.93 -47.39
#